data_AF-A0A8B0SG47-F1
#
_entry.id   AF-A0A8B0SG47-F1
#
_cell.length_a   1.000
_cell.length_b   1.000
_cell.length_c   1.000
_cell.angle_alpha   90.00
_cell.angle_beta   90.00
_cell.angle_gamma   90.00
#
_symmetry.space_group_name_H-M   'P 1'
#
loop_
_entity.id
_entity.type
_entity.pdbx_description
1 polymer ?
#
loop_
_entity_poly.entity_id
_entity_poly.type
_entity_poly.pdbx_seq_one_letter_code
_entity_poly.pdbx_strand_id
1 'polypeptide(L)'
;MITAEQEKQVSGTMELLSAYIANPPWEEWMVEVFSDAIAYAAEMLELSGDEVLDYLDEEPLGQMLHSHVFEHFVTTETNEDGETVLQEFMRTRVQQEEKSFACQYLEAFSHSELALWEVVGKVGKKVEVRRLGSDEPTVLAQLDATNVPNNICIASRLLSLPNNQHIFSFGMLPIEKTEAEEIIAYLAQVRTEMLETAQTEEGQSHEAADIDAAIVEELTDVMFHETLTAWIGQGFEN
;
A
#
# COMPACT_ATOMS: atom_id res chain seq x y z
N MET A 1 -8.54 4.18 19.25
CA MET A 1 -9.57 4.26 18.21
C MET A 1 -9.66 5.74 17.94
N ILE A 2 -9.61 6.16 16.67
CA ILE A 2 -9.95 7.55 16.38
C ILE A 2 -11.39 7.80 16.85
N THR A 3 -11.71 9.04 17.18
CA THR A 3 -13.07 9.40 17.62
C THR A 3 -14.03 9.34 16.42
N ALA A 4 -15.33 9.18 16.67
CA ALA A 4 -16.33 9.18 15.59
C ALA A 4 -16.31 10.47 14.72
N GLU A 5 -15.92 11.60 15.31
CA GLU A 5 -15.74 12.85 14.58
C GLU A 5 -14.51 12.81 13.67
N GLN A 6 -13.42 12.21 14.13
CA GLN A 6 -12.21 11.98 13.31
C GLN A 6 -12.49 10.97 12.19
N GLU A 7 -13.23 9.90 12.45
CA GLU A 7 -13.69 8.94 11.42
C GLU A 7 -14.49 9.66 10.34
N LYS A 8 -15.44 10.50 10.73
CA LYS A 8 -16.25 11.28 9.79
C LYS A 8 -15.41 12.23 8.94
N GLN A 9 -14.40 12.89 9.53
CA GLN A 9 -13.48 13.76 8.80
C GLN A 9 -12.67 12.95 7.77
N VAL A 10 -12.09 11.81 8.18
CA VAL A 10 -11.34 10.95 7.27
C VAL A 10 -12.24 10.43 6.15
N SER A 11 -13.41 9.86 6.45
CA SER A 11 -14.35 9.36 5.43
C SER A 11 -14.75 10.45 4.45
N GLY A 12 -15.13 11.64 4.93
CA GLY A 12 -15.51 12.74 4.04
C GLY A 12 -14.37 13.20 3.12
N THR A 13 -13.14 13.24 3.63
CA THR A 13 -11.98 13.61 2.81
C THR A 13 -11.59 12.50 1.81
N MET A 14 -11.72 11.23 2.19
CA MET A 14 -11.49 10.10 1.27
C MET A 14 -12.54 10.04 0.16
N GLU A 15 -13.81 10.37 0.45
CA GLU A 15 -14.86 10.54 -0.56
C GLU A 15 -14.51 11.66 -1.55
N LEU A 16 -13.98 12.78 -1.05
CA LEU A 16 -13.52 13.88 -1.91
C LEU A 16 -12.32 13.48 -2.78
N LEU A 17 -11.38 12.69 -2.25
CA LEU A 17 -10.26 12.17 -3.02
C LEU A 17 -10.74 11.19 -4.10
N SER A 18 -11.64 10.27 -3.76
CA SER A 18 -12.27 9.36 -4.73
C SER A 18 -13.02 10.12 -5.83
N ALA A 19 -13.79 11.14 -5.47
CA ALA A 19 -14.44 12.00 -6.46
C ALA A 19 -13.43 12.80 -7.30
N TYR A 20 -12.30 13.19 -6.74
CA TYR A 20 -11.25 13.91 -7.46
C TYR A 20 -10.57 13.03 -8.52
N ILE A 21 -10.25 11.78 -8.20
CA ILE A 21 -9.62 10.85 -9.15
C ILE A 21 -10.58 10.34 -10.23
N ALA A 22 -11.90 10.37 -9.98
CA ALA A 22 -12.93 10.04 -10.96
C ALA A 22 -13.13 11.13 -12.03
N ASN A 23 -12.15 12.00 -12.24
CA ASN A 23 -12.14 13.05 -13.26
C ASN A 23 -10.78 13.08 -13.96
N PRO A 24 -10.70 13.58 -15.21
CA PRO A 24 -9.43 13.77 -15.90
C PRO A 24 -8.45 14.66 -15.11
N PRO A 25 -7.13 14.37 -15.14
CA PRO A 25 -6.48 13.32 -15.95
C PRO A 25 -6.47 11.93 -15.29
N TRP A 26 -6.91 11.81 -14.05
CA TRP A 26 -6.67 10.63 -13.20
C TRP A 26 -7.54 9.42 -13.53
N GLU A 27 -8.75 9.65 -14.06
CA GLU A 27 -9.73 8.58 -14.30
C GLU A 27 -9.17 7.48 -15.22
N GLU A 28 -8.52 7.88 -16.32
CA GLU A 28 -7.95 6.93 -17.30
C GLU A 28 -6.77 6.18 -16.69
N TRP A 29 -5.88 6.86 -15.97
CA TRP A 29 -4.70 6.24 -15.33
C TRP A 29 -5.08 5.26 -14.22
N MET A 30 -6.10 5.57 -13.42
CA MET A 30 -6.59 4.64 -12.40
C MET A 30 -7.11 3.34 -13.03
N VAL A 31 -7.78 3.43 -14.19
CA VAL A 31 -8.25 2.25 -14.93
C VAL A 31 -7.08 1.43 -15.47
N GLU A 32 -6.03 2.08 -15.97
CA GLU A 32 -4.81 1.42 -16.44
C GLU A 32 -4.12 0.69 -15.28
N VAL A 33 -3.82 1.36 -14.16
CA VAL A 33 -3.18 0.75 -12.98
C VAL A 33 -3.99 -0.43 -12.44
N PHE A 34 -5.32 -0.31 -12.41
CA PHE A 34 -6.17 -1.42 -11.99
C PHE A 34 -6.12 -2.61 -12.96
N SER A 35 -6.16 -2.33 -14.27
CA SER A 35 -6.11 -3.36 -15.30
C SER A 35 -4.76 -4.08 -15.32
N ASP A 36 -3.67 -3.33 -15.17
CA ASP A 36 -2.31 -3.86 -15.13
C ASP A 36 -2.07 -4.69 -13.87
N ALA A 37 -2.58 -4.26 -12.72
CA ALA A 37 -2.51 -5.04 -11.48
C ALA A 37 -3.22 -6.41 -11.61
N ILE A 38 -4.38 -6.45 -12.26
CA ILE A 38 -5.13 -7.70 -12.52
C ILE A 38 -4.41 -8.57 -13.56
N ALA A 39 -3.93 -7.96 -14.65
CA ALA A 39 -3.20 -8.68 -15.68
C ALA A 39 -1.94 -9.33 -15.11
N TYR A 40 -1.19 -8.60 -14.29
CA TYR A 40 -0.01 -9.10 -13.59
C TYR A 40 -0.34 -10.29 -12.70
N ALA A 41 -1.34 -10.16 -11.82
CA ALA A 41 -1.72 -11.25 -10.93
C ALA A 41 -2.21 -12.48 -11.70
N ALA A 42 -2.99 -12.28 -12.77
CA ALA A 42 -3.45 -13.36 -13.63
C ALA A 42 -2.27 -14.09 -14.31
N GLU A 43 -1.30 -13.36 -14.85
CA GLU A 43 -0.10 -13.94 -15.47
C GLU A 43 0.71 -14.76 -14.47
N MET A 44 0.98 -14.20 -13.29
CA MET A 44 1.79 -14.85 -12.25
C MET A 44 1.15 -16.08 -11.65
N LEU A 45 -0.19 -16.10 -11.55
CA LEU A 45 -0.96 -17.24 -11.03
C LEU A 45 -1.33 -18.26 -12.13
N GLU A 46 -0.90 -18.03 -13.38
CA GLU A 46 -1.30 -18.84 -14.54
C GLU A 46 -2.82 -18.92 -14.73
N LEU A 47 -3.55 -17.85 -14.37
CA LEU A 47 -4.99 -17.70 -14.50
C LEU A 47 -5.35 -16.81 -15.69
N SER A 48 -6.60 -16.90 -16.15
CA SER A 48 -7.17 -15.86 -17.01
C SER A 48 -7.64 -14.66 -16.19
N GLY A 49 -7.66 -13.48 -16.82
CA GLY A 49 -8.22 -12.28 -16.17
C GLY A 49 -9.68 -12.46 -15.74
N ASP A 50 -10.48 -13.20 -16.51
CA ASP A 50 -11.87 -13.51 -16.16
C ASP A 50 -11.96 -14.37 -14.88
N GLU A 51 -11.07 -15.35 -14.70
CA GLU A 51 -11.03 -16.16 -13.46
C GLU A 51 -10.68 -15.32 -12.23
N VAL A 52 -9.74 -14.39 -12.38
CA VAL A 52 -9.39 -13.45 -11.31
C VAL A 52 -10.58 -12.54 -10.97
N LEU A 53 -11.25 -11.97 -11.99
CA LEU A 53 -12.42 -11.11 -11.79
C LEU A 53 -13.60 -11.87 -11.14
N ASP A 54 -13.87 -13.10 -11.59
CA ASP A 54 -14.93 -13.95 -11.02
C ASP A 54 -14.68 -14.23 -9.53
N TYR A 55 -13.42 -14.42 -9.12
CA TYR A 55 -13.06 -14.56 -7.69
C TYR A 55 -13.29 -13.26 -6.91
N LEU A 56 -12.97 -12.12 -7.51
CA LEU A 56 -13.09 -10.80 -6.86
C LEU A 56 -14.54 -10.29 -6.75
N ASP A 57 -15.47 -10.87 -7.51
CA ASP A 57 -16.92 -10.60 -7.40
C ASP A 57 -17.50 -11.01 -6.03
N GLU A 58 -16.80 -11.84 -5.25
CA GLU A 58 -17.21 -12.17 -3.89
C GLU A 58 -16.93 -11.03 -2.91
N GLU A 59 -17.94 -10.59 -2.17
CA GLU A 59 -17.77 -9.61 -1.09
C GLU A 59 -17.04 -10.24 0.11
N PRO A 60 -16.00 -9.61 0.69
CA PRO A 60 -15.54 -8.22 0.47
C PRO A 60 -14.32 -8.07 -0.46
N LEU A 61 -13.99 -9.09 -1.26
CA LEU A 61 -12.70 -9.21 -1.98
C LEU A 61 -12.51 -8.08 -2.99
N GLY A 62 -13.49 -7.79 -3.83
CA GLY A 62 -13.42 -6.67 -4.78
C GLY A 62 -13.18 -5.32 -4.10
N GLN A 63 -13.76 -5.09 -2.90
CA GLN A 63 -13.52 -3.87 -2.13
C GLN A 63 -12.09 -3.81 -1.58
N MET A 64 -11.55 -4.94 -1.12
CA MET A 64 -10.17 -5.03 -0.62
C MET A 64 -9.15 -4.75 -1.72
N LEU A 65 -9.31 -5.39 -2.88
CA LEU A 65 -8.53 -5.11 -4.08
C LEU A 65 -8.60 -3.63 -4.44
N HIS A 66 -9.81 -3.10 -4.63
CA HIS A 66 -9.99 -1.70 -5.05
C HIS A 66 -9.31 -0.75 -4.06
N SER A 67 -9.44 -1.00 -2.75
CA SER A 67 -8.79 -0.21 -1.72
C SER A 67 -7.27 -0.28 -1.83
N HIS A 68 -6.70 -1.47 -2.03
CA HIS A 68 -5.26 -1.66 -2.16
C HIS A 68 -4.69 -0.95 -3.41
N VAL A 69 -5.31 -1.15 -4.57
CA VAL A 69 -4.93 -0.49 -5.83
C VAL A 69 -5.09 1.02 -5.74
N PHE A 70 -6.20 1.49 -5.16
CA PHE A 70 -6.43 2.92 -4.94
C PHE A 70 -5.30 3.54 -4.10
N GLU A 71 -4.89 2.89 -3.01
CA GLU A 71 -3.85 3.43 -2.15
C GLU A 71 -2.50 3.49 -2.85
N HIS A 72 -2.17 2.47 -3.64
CA HIS A 72 -0.98 2.47 -4.49
C HIS A 72 -1.03 3.66 -5.45
N PHE A 73 -2.06 3.71 -6.30
CA PHE A 73 -2.29 4.77 -7.29
C PHE A 73 -2.13 6.17 -6.69
N VAL A 74 -2.82 6.48 -5.59
CA VAL A 74 -2.79 7.86 -5.07
C VAL A 74 -1.45 8.25 -4.43
N THR A 75 -0.59 7.29 -4.12
CA THR A 75 0.68 7.51 -3.42
C THR A 75 1.92 7.31 -4.29
N THR A 76 1.80 6.68 -5.46
CA THR A 76 2.93 6.42 -6.38
C THR A 76 2.79 7.17 -7.70
N GLU A 77 1.60 7.23 -8.29
CA GLU A 77 1.42 7.91 -9.59
C GLU A 77 1.61 9.42 -9.48
N THR A 78 2.40 9.97 -10.39
CA THR A 78 2.81 11.38 -10.38
C THR A 78 2.31 12.16 -11.59
N ASN A 79 2.04 13.45 -11.39
CA ASN A 79 1.78 14.39 -12.49
C ASN A 79 3.10 14.83 -13.18
N GLU A 80 2.98 15.70 -14.18
CA GLU A 80 4.13 16.27 -14.91
C GLU A 80 5.12 17.04 -14.02
N ASP A 81 4.69 17.49 -12.84
CA ASP A 81 5.52 18.21 -11.86
C ASP A 81 6.21 17.25 -10.86
N GLY A 82 5.97 15.94 -10.95
CA GLY A 82 6.47 14.92 -10.03
C GLY A 82 5.75 14.90 -8.68
N GLU A 83 4.59 15.56 -8.56
CA GLU A 83 3.73 15.44 -7.37
C GLU A 83 2.83 14.20 -7.52
N THR A 84 2.73 13.40 -6.47
CA THR A 84 1.76 12.29 -6.42
C THR A 84 0.32 12.80 -6.47
N VAL A 85 -0.62 11.96 -6.92
CA VAL A 85 -2.06 12.29 -6.94
C VAL A 85 -2.54 12.83 -5.60
N LEU A 86 -2.13 12.19 -4.49
CA LEU A 86 -2.48 12.62 -3.15
C LEU A 86 -1.86 13.97 -2.78
N GLN A 87 -0.60 14.22 -3.14
CA GLN A 87 0.04 15.51 -2.90
C GLN A 87 -0.66 16.64 -3.66
N GLU A 88 -0.99 16.43 -4.94
CA GLU A 88 -1.74 17.41 -5.72
C GLU A 88 -3.14 17.66 -5.11
N PHE A 89 -3.84 16.60 -4.74
CA PHE A 89 -5.15 16.71 -4.08
C PHE A 89 -5.06 17.50 -2.79
N MET A 90 -4.07 17.21 -1.94
CA MET A 90 -3.86 17.92 -0.67
C MET A 90 -3.59 19.40 -0.91
N ARG A 91 -2.68 19.74 -1.84
CA ARG A 91 -2.35 21.12 -2.20
C ARG A 91 -3.56 21.90 -2.72
N THR A 92 -4.39 21.28 -3.55
CA THR A 92 -5.50 21.97 -4.24
C THR A 92 -6.79 22.01 -3.43
N ARG A 93 -7.05 21.04 -2.55
CA ARG A 93 -8.34 20.86 -1.87
C ARG A 93 -8.28 20.88 -0.34
N VAL A 94 -7.15 20.57 0.28
CA VAL A 94 -7.08 20.31 1.74
C VAL A 94 -6.20 21.29 2.49
N GLN A 95 -5.18 21.88 1.86
CA GLN A 95 -4.18 22.73 2.53
C GLN A 95 -4.77 23.94 3.28
N GLN A 96 -6.01 24.34 2.99
CA GLN A 96 -6.70 25.40 3.75
C GLN A 96 -7.19 24.94 5.14
N GLU A 97 -7.06 23.65 5.46
CA GLU A 97 -7.50 22.99 6.70
C GLU A 97 -6.34 22.45 7.55
N GLU A 98 -5.19 23.13 7.61
CA GLU A 98 -3.92 22.69 8.29
C GLU A 98 -4.05 22.16 9.74
N LYS A 99 -5.21 22.30 10.39
CA LYS A 99 -5.46 21.83 11.76
C LYS A 99 -6.53 20.74 11.86
N SER A 100 -7.14 20.32 10.75
CA SER A 100 -8.10 19.23 10.76
C SER A 100 -7.39 17.88 10.93
N PHE A 101 -8.11 16.92 11.50
CA PHE A 101 -7.57 15.57 11.64
C PHE A 101 -7.44 14.89 10.27
N ALA A 102 -8.32 15.23 9.32
CA ALA A 102 -8.22 14.78 7.94
C ALA A 102 -6.90 15.22 7.28
N CYS A 103 -6.48 16.48 7.48
CA CYS A 103 -5.20 16.94 6.94
C CYS A 103 -4.03 16.13 7.52
N GLN A 104 -4.01 15.94 8.85
CA GLN A 104 -2.98 15.13 9.52
C GLN A 104 -3.00 13.66 9.05
N TYR A 105 -4.18 13.12 8.79
CA TYR A 105 -4.33 11.76 8.25
C TYR A 105 -3.76 11.66 6.84
N LEU A 106 -4.11 12.60 5.94
CA LEU A 106 -3.60 12.59 4.58
C LEU A 106 -2.09 12.86 4.51
N GLU A 107 -1.57 13.74 5.38
CA GLU A 107 -0.13 13.93 5.53
C GLU A 107 0.56 12.63 5.99
N ALA A 108 0.01 11.94 7.00
CA ALA A 108 0.56 10.66 7.42
C ALA A 108 0.46 9.59 6.31
N PHE A 109 -0.62 9.63 5.52
CA PHE A 109 -0.86 8.73 4.41
C PHE A 109 0.10 8.97 3.24
N SER A 110 0.38 10.22 2.88
CA SER A 110 1.31 10.58 1.81
C SER A 110 2.77 10.24 2.11
N HIS A 111 3.13 10.14 3.39
CA HIS A 111 4.49 9.77 3.83
C HIS A 111 4.58 8.31 4.30
N SER A 112 3.50 7.55 4.18
CA SER A 112 3.51 6.14 4.52
C SER A 112 4.18 5.31 3.42
N GLU A 113 4.51 4.07 3.74
CA GLU A 113 5.01 3.08 2.77
C GLU A 113 4.14 1.83 2.86
N LEU A 114 3.88 1.20 1.71
CA LEU A 114 3.32 -0.15 1.71
C LEU A 114 4.36 -1.11 2.28
N ALA A 115 3.96 -1.91 3.27
CA ALA A 115 4.83 -2.90 3.87
C ALA A 115 4.04 -4.10 4.37
N LEU A 116 4.78 -5.19 4.64
CA LEU A 116 4.26 -6.38 5.29
C LEU A 116 4.45 -6.27 6.81
N TRP A 117 3.35 -6.34 7.55
CA TRP A 117 3.32 -6.19 9.00
C TRP A 117 2.97 -7.52 9.67
N GLU A 118 3.94 -8.16 10.31
CA GLU A 118 3.74 -9.38 11.06
C GLU A 118 2.95 -9.09 12.35
N VAL A 119 1.86 -9.82 12.58
CA VAL A 119 1.10 -9.74 13.83
C VAL A 119 1.82 -10.57 14.90
N VAL A 120 2.53 -9.91 15.81
CA VAL A 120 3.31 -10.57 16.88
C VAL A 120 2.54 -10.72 18.18
N GLY A 121 1.47 -9.94 18.36
CA GLY A 121 0.72 -9.91 19.61
C GLY A 121 -0.60 -9.14 19.52
N LYS A 122 -1.36 -9.18 20.61
CA LYS A 122 -2.65 -8.50 20.74
C LYS A 122 -2.80 -7.90 22.13
N VAL A 123 -3.21 -6.64 22.22
CA VAL A 123 -3.43 -5.93 23.49
C VAL A 123 -4.80 -5.25 23.46
N GLY A 124 -5.80 -5.89 24.07
CA GLY A 124 -7.19 -5.43 24.00
C GLY A 124 -7.73 -5.47 22.57
N LYS A 125 -8.17 -4.32 22.05
CA LYS A 125 -8.65 -4.15 20.65
C LYS A 125 -7.55 -3.59 19.73
N LYS A 126 -6.30 -3.93 19.98
CA LYS A 126 -5.15 -3.48 19.20
C LYS A 126 -4.27 -4.67 18.88
N VAL A 127 -3.59 -4.58 17.75
CA VAL A 127 -2.58 -5.55 17.32
C VAL A 127 -1.22 -4.96 17.59
N GLU A 128 -0.32 -5.79 18.12
CA GLU A 128 1.10 -5.48 18.15
C GLU A 128 1.70 -6.06 16.87
N VAL A 129 2.33 -5.20 16.09
CA VAL A 129 2.86 -5.55 14.77
C VAL A 129 4.32 -5.16 14.64
N ARG A 130 5.02 -5.83 13.73
CA ARG A 130 6.40 -5.52 13.36
C ARG A 130 6.51 -5.51 11.84
N ARG A 131 7.24 -4.55 11.27
CA ARG A 131 7.57 -4.55 9.85
C ARG A 131 8.45 -5.75 9.54
N LEU A 132 7.99 -6.63 8.65
CA LEU A 132 8.74 -7.81 8.24
C LEU A 132 9.99 -7.38 7.46
N GLY A 133 11.12 -8.06 7.68
CA GLY A 133 12.40 -7.71 7.06
C GLY A 133 13.11 -6.49 7.66
N SER A 134 12.60 -5.90 8.74
CA SER A 134 13.20 -4.75 9.43
C SER A 134 13.58 -5.08 10.89
N ASP A 135 14.60 -4.40 11.39
CA ASP A 135 15.02 -4.41 12.81
C ASP A 135 14.23 -3.39 13.67
N GLU A 136 13.23 -2.74 13.09
CA GLU A 136 12.36 -1.78 13.78
C GLU A 136 11.62 -2.40 14.97
N PRO A 137 11.38 -1.61 16.04
CA PRO A 137 10.63 -2.08 17.20
C PRO A 137 9.17 -2.38 16.84
N THR A 138 8.52 -3.20 17.67
CA THR A 138 7.09 -3.45 17.55
C THR A 138 6.27 -2.18 17.78
N VAL A 139 5.17 -2.06 17.05
CA VAL A 139 4.24 -0.94 17.12
C VAL A 139 2.85 -1.45 17.48
N LEU A 140 2.16 -0.74 18.37
CA LEU A 140 0.79 -1.09 18.75
C LEU A 140 -0.22 -0.33 17.86
N ALA A 141 -0.75 -1.02 16.85
CA ALA A 141 -1.66 -0.46 15.87
C ALA A 141 -3.14 -0.66 16.24
N GLN A 142 -3.96 0.31 15.85
CA GLN A 142 -5.41 0.25 15.99
C GLN A 142 -6.01 -0.66 14.90
N LEU A 143 -6.36 -1.89 15.27
CA LEU A 143 -7.07 -2.84 14.44
C LEU A 143 -7.89 -3.76 15.35
N ASP A 144 -9.13 -4.10 14.97
CA ASP A 144 -9.94 -5.00 15.79
C ASP A 144 -9.34 -6.42 15.82
N ALA A 145 -8.52 -6.66 16.83
CA ALA A 145 -7.76 -7.88 17.01
C ALA A 145 -8.61 -9.13 17.27
N THR A 146 -9.94 -8.99 17.40
CA THR A 146 -10.87 -10.09 17.71
C THR A 146 -10.78 -11.21 16.66
N ASN A 147 -10.68 -10.85 15.38
CA ASN A 147 -10.71 -11.80 14.26
C ASN A 147 -9.40 -11.88 13.47
N VAL A 148 -8.36 -11.14 13.87
CA VAL A 148 -7.06 -11.16 13.18
C VAL A 148 -6.33 -12.48 13.52
N PRO A 149 -5.99 -13.36 12.57
CA PRO A 149 -5.20 -14.55 12.87
C PRO A 149 -3.82 -14.20 13.44
N ASN A 150 -3.22 -15.09 14.23
CA ASN A 150 -1.89 -14.86 14.81
C ASN A 150 -0.73 -15.25 13.85
N ASN A 151 -1.04 -15.84 12.70
CA ASN A 151 -0.05 -16.38 11.76
C ASN A 151 -0.16 -15.75 10.37
N ILE A 152 -0.56 -14.48 10.33
CA ILE A 152 -0.63 -13.71 9.09
C ILE A 152 0.27 -12.48 9.20
N CYS A 153 0.70 -12.01 8.04
CA CYS A 153 1.15 -10.65 7.83
C CYS A 153 -0.01 -9.82 7.26
N ILE A 154 0.06 -8.50 7.45
CA ILE A 154 -0.87 -7.56 6.85
C ILE A 154 -0.06 -6.72 5.86
N ALA A 155 -0.35 -6.84 4.57
CA ALA A 155 0.15 -5.91 3.56
C ALA A 155 -0.70 -4.63 3.63
N SER A 156 -0.11 -3.55 4.14
CA SER A 156 -0.80 -2.26 4.30
C SER A 156 0.19 -1.13 4.63
N ARG A 157 -0.30 0.11 4.55
CA ARG A 157 0.39 1.30 5.02
C ARG A 157 0.06 1.53 6.49
N LEU A 158 1.08 1.67 7.34
CA LEU A 158 0.89 2.03 8.75
C LEU A 158 1.08 3.53 8.95
N LEU A 159 0.03 4.21 9.38
CA LEU A 159 0.01 5.66 9.56
C LEU A 159 0.40 6.03 10.99
N SER A 160 1.43 6.86 11.10
CA SER A 160 1.86 7.48 12.35
C SER A 160 1.15 8.82 12.55
N LEU A 161 0.15 8.85 13.43
CA LEU A 161 -0.65 10.03 13.74
C LEU A 161 -0.21 10.68 15.07
N PRO A 162 -0.65 11.93 15.33
CA PRO A 162 -0.34 12.62 16.59
C PRO A 162 -0.70 11.81 17.84
N ASN A 163 0.03 12.07 18.93
CA ASN A 163 -0.09 11.36 20.21
C ASN A 163 0.32 9.87 20.14
N ASN A 164 1.26 9.52 19.25
CA ASN A 164 1.78 8.16 19.07
C ASN A 164 0.66 7.16 18.76
N GLN A 165 -0.31 7.60 17.95
CA GLN A 165 -1.39 6.76 17.50
C GLN A 165 -1.01 6.15 16.15
N HIS A 166 -1.01 4.81 16.11
CA HIS A 166 -0.74 4.06 14.90
C HIS A 166 -2.01 3.40 14.40
N ILE A 167 -2.34 3.59 13.13
CA ILE A 167 -3.51 2.98 12.49
C ILE A 167 -3.09 2.44 11.12
N PHE A 168 -3.69 1.34 10.68
CA PHE A 168 -3.56 0.93 9.29
C PHE A 168 -4.42 1.82 8.40
N SER A 169 -3.98 1.97 7.16
CA SER A 169 -4.79 2.48 6.07
C SER A 169 -5.91 1.46 5.71
N PHE A 170 -6.73 1.76 4.70
CA PHE A 170 -7.92 0.96 4.37
C PHE A 170 -7.64 -0.17 3.36
N GLY A 171 -6.58 -0.08 2.57
CA GLY A 171 -6.10 -1.09 1.61
C GLY A 171 -5.31 -2.23 2.26
N MET A 172 -5.90 -2.89 3.26
CA MET A 172 -5.29 -4.00 3.98
C MET A 172 -5.53 -5.34 3.28
N LEU A 173 -4.47 -6.08 2.97
CA LEU A 173 -4.55 -7.46 2.50
C LEU A 173 -3.92 -8.41 3.55
N PRO A 174 -4.65 -9.43 4.04
CA PRO A 174 -4.06 -10.48 4.86
C PRO A 174 -3.24 -11.42 3.97
N ILE A 175 -1.98 -11.63 4.33
CA ILE A 175 -1.03 -12.48 3.62
C ILE A 175 -0.54 -13.58 4.56
N GLU A 176 -0.46 -14.81 4.07
CA GLU A 176 0.12 -15.91 4.82
C GLU A 176 1.56 -15.58 5.18
N LYS A 177 1.97 -15.93 6.39
CA LYS A 177 3.30 -15.56 6.87
C LYS A 177 4.42 -16.09 5.95
N THR A 178 4.26 -17.30 5.43
CA THR A 178 5.25 -17.92 4.53
C THR A 178 5.39 -17.12 3.23
N GLU A 179 4.27 -16.80 2.57
CA GLU A 179 4.26 -15.98 1.35
C GLU A 179 4.87 -14.60 1.61
N ALA A 180 4.52 -13.96 2.74
CA ALA A 180 5.10 -12.67 3.11
C ALA A 180 6.62 -12.74 3.29
N GLU A 181 7.16 -13.82 3.86
CA GLU A 181 8.61 -14.03 3.98
C GLU A 181 9.27 -14.25 2.61
N GLU A 182 8.60 -14.93 1.68
CA GLU A 182 9.04 -15.14 0.31
C GLU A 182 9.08 -13.83 -0.48
N ILE A 183 8.04 -12.98 -0.37
CA ILE A 183 8.00 -11.64 -0.97
C ILE A 183 9.20 -10.80 -0.49
N ILE A 184 9.49 -10.78 0.82
CA ILE A 184 10.63 -10.02 1.35
C ILE A 184 11.97 -10.57 0.84
N ALA A 185 12.12 -11.88 0.75
CA ALA A 185 13.31 -12.50 0.18
C ALA A 185 13.49 -12.14 -1.30
N TYR A 186 12.40 -12.15 -2.07
CA TYR A 186 12.40 -11.78 -3.47
C TYR A 186 12.76 -10.31 -3.68
N LEU A 187 12.14 -9.38 -2.94
CA LEU A 187 12.49 -7.96 -2.99
C LEU A 187 13.97 -7.69 -2.67
N ALA A 188 14.54 -8.42 -1.70
CA ALA A 188 15.97 -8.31 -1.39
C ALA A 188 16.86 -8.81 -2.54
N GLN A 189 16.42 -9.84 -3.26
CA GLN A 189 17.10 -10.32 -4.47
C GLN A 189 17.00 -9.28 -5.59
N VAL A 190 15.81 -8.78 -5.92
CA VAL A 190 15.59 -7.76 -6.96
C VAL A 190 16.45 -6.52 -6.66
N ARG A 191 16.47 -6.05 -5.42
CA ARG A 191 17.33 -4.93 -5.01
C ARG A 191 18.81 -5.19 -5.30
N THR A 192 19.28 -6.41 -5.03
CA THR A 192 20.68 -6.79 -5.26
C THR A 192 21.00 -6.79 -6.75
N GLU A 193 20.13 -7.35 -7.58
CA GLU A 193 20.30 -7.41 -9.04
C GLU A 193 20.28 -6.01 -9.67
N MET A 194 19.39 -5.12 -9.21
CA MET A 194 19.36 -3.72 -9.67
C MET A 194 20.65 -2.97 -9.30
N LEU A 195 21.15 -3.15 -8.08
CA LEU A 195 22.42 -2.54 -7.65
C LEU A 195 23.61 -3.05 -8.46
N GLU A 196 23.67 -4.34 -8.74
CA GLU A 196 24.72 -4.93 -9.57
C GLU A 196 24.65 -4.40 -11.02
N THR A 197 23.45 -4.30 -11.58
CA THR A 197 23.21 -3.75 -12.92
C THR A 197 23.68 -2.30 -12.99
N ALA A 198 23.24 -1.45 -12.06
CA ALA A 198 23.66 -0.05 -11.99
C ALA A 198 25.20 0.10 -11.89
N GLN A 199 25.86 -0.74 -11.08
CA GLN A 199 27.32 -0.72 -10.92
C GLN A 199 28.09 -1.20 -12.17
N THR A 200 27.48 -2.04 -13.01
CA THR A 200 28.12 -2.58 -14.22
C THR A 200 27.88 -1.71 -15.45
N GLU A 201 26.74 -1.04 -15.53
CA GLU A 201 26.37 -0.16 -16.64
C GLU A 201 26.98 1.25 -16.49
N GLU A 202 27.27 1.70 -15.26
CA GLU A 202 27.79 3.05 -15.01
C GLU A 202 29.32 3.16 -14.98
N GLY A 203 29.87 3.39 -16.17
CA GLY A 203 30.99 4.33 -16.36
C GLY A 203 30.55 5.80 -16.43
N GLN A 204 29.33 6.14 -15.98
CA GLN A 204 28.74 7.47 -16.08
C GLN A 204 28.22 7.97 -14.72
N SER A 205 28.55 9.23 -14.45
CA SER A 205 28.29 10.06 -13.27
C SER A 205 26.81 10.21 -12.85
N HIS A 206 26.14 9.15 -12.38
CA HIS A 206 24.94 9.33 -11.56
C HIS A 206 25.31 9.34 -10.07
N GLU A 207 24.66 10.19 -9.28
CA GLU A 207 24.89 10.20 -7.83
C GLU A 207 24.27 8.95 -7.22
N ALA A 208 24.95 8.31 -6.27
CA ALA A 208 24.44 7.08 -5.63
C ALA A 208 23.05 7.25 -5.00
N ALA A 209 22.66 8.49 -4.68
CA ALA A 209 21.32 8.83 -4.18
C ALA A 209 20.23 8.70 -5.26
N ASP A 210 20.54 9.04 -6.52
CA ASP A 210 19.57 8.94 -7.63
C ASP A 210 19.29 7.46 -7.95
N ILE A 211 20.33 6.62 -7.89
CA ILE A 211 20.21 5.17 -8.09
C ILE A 211 19.37 4.54 -6.98
N ASP A 212 19.62 4.88 -5.72
CA ASP A 212 18.86 4.34 -4.59
C ASP A 212 17.39 4.80 -4.63
N ALA A 213 17.12 6.05 -5.04
CA ALA A 213 15.76 6.55 -5.21
C ALA A 213 14.99 5.78 -6.31
N ALA A 214 15.61 5.57 -7.47
CA ALA A 214 15.00 4.78 -8.55
C ALA A 214 14.76 3.32 -8.13
N ILE A 215 15.69 2.71 -7.38
CA ILE A 215 15.51 1.36 -6.83
C ILE A 215 14.34 1.31 -5.85
N VAL A 216 14.18 2.32 -5.00
CA VAL A 216 13.08 2.37 -4.04
C VAL A 216 11.73 2.52 -4.73
N GLU A 217 11.66 3.33 -5.79
CA GLU A 217 10.46 3.47 -6.64
C GLU A 217 10.06 2.12 -7.23
N GLU A 218 10.96 1.44 -7.94
CA GLU A 218 10.68 0.14 -8.55
C GLU A 218 10.31 -0.94 -7.52
N LEU A 219 11.00 -0.99 -6.37
CA LEU A 219 10.67 -1.95 -5.31
C LEU A 219 9.30 -1.65 -4.66
N THR A 220 8.80 -0.42 -4.74
CA THR A 220 7.46 -0.08 -4.28
C THR A 220 6.41 -0.73 -5.17
N ASP A 221 6.61 -0.71 -6.48
CA ASP A 221 5.71 -1.32 -7.46
C ASP A 221 5.78 -2.85 -7.40
N VAL A 222 6.98 -3.41 -7.27
CA VAL A 222 7.15 -4.86 -7.04
C VAL A 222 6.46 -5.29 -5.74
N MET A 223 6.62 -4.56 -4.64
CA MET A 223 5.90 -4.87 -3.39
C MET A 223 4.38 -4.87 -3.57
N PHE A 224 3.85 -3.88 -4.31
CA PHE A 224 2.43 -3.80 -4.62
C PHE A 224 1.95 -5.01 -5.41
N HIS A 225 2.62 -5.33 -6.51
CA HIS A 225 2.26 -6.46 -7.37
C HIS A 225 2.36 -7.81 -6.66
N GLU A 226 3.44 -8.06 -5.92
CA GLU A 226 3.68 -9.31 -5.19
C GLU A 226 2.68 -9.51 -4.05
N THR A 227 2.39 -8.47 -3.27
CA THR A 227 1.41 -8.58 -2.18
C THR A 227 -0.01 -8.77 -2.69
N LEU A 228 -0.37 -8.13 -3.80
CA LEU A 228 -1.66 -8.36 -4.43
C LEU A 228 -1.78 -9.77 -5.00
N THR A 229 -0.75 -10.23 -5.71
CA THR A 229 -0.71 -11.55 -6.34
C THR A 229 -0.80 -12.66 -5.30
N ALA A 230 0.01 -12.58 -4.22
CA ALA A 230 -0.07 -13.52 -3.12
C ALA A 230 -1.47 -13.55 -2.50
N TRP A 231 -2.05 -12.38 -2.21
CA TRP A 231 -3.40 -12.32 -1.64
C TRP A 231 -4.47 -12.99 -2.51
N ILE A 232 -4.43 -12.76 -3.83
CA ILE A 232 -5.34 -13.42 -4.79
C ILE A 232 -5.07 -14.93 -4.83
N GLY A 233 -3.80 -15.33 -4.90
CA GLY A 233 -3.36 -16.72 -4.95
C GLY A 233 -3.92 -17.59 -3.83
N GLN A 234 -3.89 -17.10 -2.59
CA GLN A 234 -4.48 -17.78 -1.41
C GLN A 234 -5.96 -18.19 -1.60
N GLY A 235 -6.71 -17.49 -2.46
CA GLY A 235 -8.09 -17.81 -2.79
C GLY A 235 -8.25 -19.09 -3.62
N PHE A 236 -7.24 -19.43 -4.43
CA PHE A 236 -7.24 -20.54 -5.38
C PHE A 236 -6.51 -21.78 -4.85
N GLU A 237 -5.86 -21.71 -3.68
CA GLU A 237 -5.14 -22.84 -3.07
C GLU A 237 -6.04 -23.84 -2.30
N ASN A 238 -7.38 -23.73 -2.42
CA ASN A 238 -8.35 -24.54 -1.67
C ASN A 238 -9.03 -25.67 -2.48
#